data_AF-A0A968SYB2-F1
#
_entry.id   AF-A0A968SYB2-F1
#
_cell.length_a   1.000
_cell.length_b   1.000
_cell.length_c   1.000
_cell.angle_alpha   90.00
_cell.angle_beta   90.00
_cell.angle_gamma   90.00
#
_symmetry.space_group_name_H-M   'P 1'
#
loop_
_entity.id
_entity.type
_entity.pdbx_description
1 polymer ?
#
loop_
_entity_poly.entity_id
_entity_poly.type
_entity_poly.pdbx_seq_one_letter_code
_entity_poly.pdbx_strand_id
1 'polypeptide(L)'
;MNAKDLLDRADGIFFEGEVAREWIEQLEKRVKSALKAASSNRYFEEEWKPEYQELNDALDALNRARESLQVFEAAVARREGRVA
;
A
#
# COMPACT_ATOMS: atom_id res chain seq x y z
N MET A 1 -18.05 7.51 -26.17
CA MET A 1 -17.87 7.40 -24.70
C MET A 1 -18.95 8.26 -24.07
N ASN A 2 -19.96 7.64 -23.46
CA ASN A 2 -21.07 8.37 -22.83
C ASN A 2 -20.77 8.62 -21.34
N ALA A 3 -21.59 9.42 -20.66
CA ALA A 3 -21.39 9.76 -19.24
C ALA A 3 -21.44 8.55 -18.29
N LYS A 4 -22.19 7.50 -18.63
CA LYS A 4 -22.26 6.24 -17.87
C LYS A 4 -20.94 5.47 -17.96
N ASP A 5 -20.32 5.41 -19.14
CA ASP A 5 -19.01 4.77 -19.33
C ASP A 5 -17.90 5.45 -18.51
N LEU A 6 -18.04 6.76 -18.24
CA LEU A 6 -17.11 7.52 -17.41
C LEU A 6 -17.32 7.25 -15.91
N LEU A 7 -18.58 7.14 -15.47
CA LEU A 7 -18.93 6.81 -14.09
C LEU A 7 -18.54 5.38 -13.73
N ASP A 8 -18.88 4.39 -14.56
CA ASP A 8 -18.54 2.97 -14.32
C ASP A 8 -17.02 2.78 -14.21
N ARG A 9 -16.24 3.56 -14.98
CA ARG A 9 -14.78 3.53 -14.96
C ARG A 9 -14.19 4.26 -13.76
N ALA A 10 -14.86 5.30 -13.26
CA ALA A 10 -14.48 5.98 -12.02
C ALA A 10 -14.77 5.11 -10.79
N ASP A 11 -15.94 4.45 -10.75
CA ASP A 11 -16.32 3.53 -9.67
C ASP A 11 -15.37 2.32 -9.60
N GLY A 12 -14.99 1.75 -10.75
CA GLY A 12 -13.99 0.68 -10.81
C GLY A 12 -12.62 1.11 -10.27
N ILE A 13 -12.18 2.32 -10.63
CA ILE A 13 -10.93 2.91 -10.14
C ILE A 13 -10.97 3.15 -8.62
N PHE A 14 -12.09 3.65 -8.10
CA PHE A 14 -12.27 3.92 -6.68
C PHE A 14 -12.26 2.62 -5.86
N PHE A 15 -12.98 1.59 -6.34
CA PHE A 15 -13.00 0.27 -5.73
C PHE A 15 -11.62 -0.39 -5.71
N GLU A 16 -10.90 -0.38 -6.84
CA GLU A 16 -9.53 -0.91 -6.90
C GLU A 16 -8.58 -0.17 -5.94
N GLY A 17 -8.78 1.14 -5.76
CA GLY A 17 -8.02 1.94 -4.81
C GLY A 17 -8.32 1.61 -3.34
N GLU A 18 -9.58 1.43 -2.97
CA GLU A 18 -9.96 1.01 -1.61
C GLU A 18 -9.41 -0.37 -1.26
N VAL A 19 -9.53 -1.33 -2.19
CA VAL A 19 -8.97 -2.68 -2.02
C VAL A 19 -7.44 -2.60 -1.86
N ALA A 20 -6.75 -1.84 -2.72
CA ALA A 20 -5.31 -1.67 -2.62
C ALA A 20 -4.89 -1.05 -1.27
N ARG A 21 -5.63 -0.06 -0.77
CA ARG A 21 -5.38 0.58 0.52
C ARG A 21 -5.52 -0.41 1.68
N GLU A 22 -6.60 -1.20 1.70
CA GLU A 22 -6.83 -2.19 2.74
C GLU A 22 -5.72 -3.26 2.76
N TRP A 23 -5.30 -3.73 1.58
CA TRP A 23 -4.19 -4.68 1.46
C TRP A 23 -2.86 -4.11 1.95
N ILE A 24 -2.54 -2.85 1.62
CA ILE A 24 -1.34 -2.16 2.10
C ILE A 24 -1.37 -2.08 3.64
N GLU A 25 -2.49 -1.68 4.25
CA GLU A 25 -2.62 -1.58 5.70
C GLU A 25 -2.46 -2.94 6.41
N GLN A 26 -3.06 -4.00 5.87
CA GLN A 26 -2.92 -5.34 6.43
C GLN A 26 -1.49 -5.87 6.35
N LEU A 27 -0.81 -5.64 5.22
CA LEU A 27 0.58 -6.03 5.02
C LEU A 27 1.52 -5.24 5.93
N GLU A 28 1.32 -3.93 6.07
CA GLU A 28 2.12 -3.08 6.97
C GLU A 28 2.02 -3.57 8.43
N LYS A 29 0.81 -3.93 8.89
CA LYS A 29 0.62 -4.50 10.24
C LYS A 29 1.38 -5.82 10.41
N ARG A 30 1.30 -6.73 9.44
CA ARG A 30 1.98 -8.03 9.48
C ARG A 30 3.50 -7.87 9.51
N VAL A 31 4.05 -7.01 8.65
CA VAL A 31 5.49 -6.72 8.60
C VAL A 31 5.99 -6.12 9.91
N LYS A 32 5.28 -5.12 10.46
CA LYS A 32 5.63 -4.52 11.76
C LYS A 32 5.61 -5.53 12.91
N SER A 33 4.63 -6.42 12.93
CA SER A 33 4.57 -7.51 13.93
C SER A 33 5.73 -8.49 13.78
N ALA A 34 6.10 -8.86 12.55
CA ALA A 34 7.22 -9.74 12.27
C ALA A 34 8.56 -9.11 12.67
N LEU A 35 8.79 -7.83 12.32
CA LEU A 35 9.99 -7.08 12.71
C LEU A 35 10.13 -7.00 14.24
N LYS A 36 9.03 -6.73 14.94
CA LYS A 36 9.02 -6.68 16.41
C LYS A 36 9.36 -8.04 17.04
N ALA A 37 8.78 -9.12 16.52
CA ALA A 37 9.09 -10.48 16.98
C ALA A 37 10.56 -10.83 16.72
N ALA A 38 11.09 -10.51 15.55
CA ALA A 38 12.48 -10.77 15.17
C ALA A 38 13.46 -10.01 16.08
N SER A 39 13.21 -8.72 16.35
CA SER A 39 14.04 -7.89 17.25
C SER A 39 14.10 -8.39 18.71
N SER A 40 13.18 -9.25 19.11
CA SER A 40 13.15 -9.85 20.45
C SER A 40 13.87 -11.21 20.54
N ASN A 41 14.35 -11.75 19.41
CA ASN A 41 15.07 -13.02 19.37
C ASN A 41 16.56 -12.81 19.70
N ARG A 42 17.10 -13.62 20.62
CA ARG A 42 18.50 -13.54 21.07
C ARG A 42 19.52 -13.91 19.97
N TYR A 43 19.09 -14.66 18.94
CA TYR A 43 19.92 -15.09 17.80
C TYR A 43 19.70 -14.23 16.54
N PHE A 44 19.07 -13.07 16.71
CA PHE A 44 18.62 -12.23 15.61
C PHE A 44 19.75 -11.77 14.67
N GLU A 45 20.93 -11.42 15.22
CA GLU A 45 22.04 -10.91 14.39
C GLU A 45 22.70 -11.98 13.51
N GLU A 46 22.64 -13.26 13.89
CA GLU A 46 23.34 -14.35 13.18
C GLU A 46 22.42 -15.14 12.24
N GLU A 47 21.17 -15.41 12.65
CA GLU A 47 20.27 -16.29 11.88
C GLU A 47 19.18 -15.55 11.10
N TRP A 48 18.75 -14.36 11.55
CA TRP A 48 17.52 -13.72 11.05
C TRP A 48 17.75 -12.37 10.37
N LYS A 49 19.02 -11.95 10.27
CA LYS A 49 19.40 -10.67 9.68
C LYS A 49 19.01 -10.55 8.20
N PRO A 50 19.18 -11.59 7.34
CA PRO A 50 18.72 -11.55 5.95
C PRO A 50 17.20 -11.39 5.84
N GLU A 51 16.43 -12.18 6.59
CA GLU A 51 14.96 -12.16 6.61
C GLU A 51 14.43 -10.82 7.15
N TYR A 52 15.13 -10.22 8.12
CA TYR A 52 14.83 -8.88 8.59
C TYR A 52 15.09 -7.80 7.53
N GLN A 53 16.13 -7.96 6.72
CA GLN A 53 16.40 -7.09 5.57
C GLN A 53 15.31 -7.22 4.50
N GLU A 54 14.90 -8.45 4.14
CA GLU A 54 13.79 -8.68 3.22
C GLU A 54 12.47 -8.08 3.73
N LEU A 55 12.20 -8.16 5.04
CA LEU A 55 11.03 -7.53 5.65
C LEU A 55 11.09 -5.99 5.61
N ASN A 56 12.26 -5.39 5.78
CA ASN A 56 12.41 -3.93 5.61
C ASN A 56 12.23 -3.51 4.16
N ASP A 57 12.78 -4.27 3.20
CA ASP A 57 12.60 -4.00 1.77
C ASP A 57 11.11 -4.11 1.38
N ALA A 58 10.39 -5.09 1.94
CA ALA A 58 8.94 -5.21 1.77
C ALA A 58 8.18 -4.02 2.36
N LEU A 59 8.62 -3.48 3.51
CA LEU A 59 8.02 -2.29 4.10
C LEU A 59 8.25 -1.05 3.21
N ASP A 60 9.43 -0.89 2.66
CA ASP A 60 9.76 0.21 1.74
C ASP A 60 9.00 0.10 0.41
N ALA A 61 8.76 -1.12 -0.08
CA ALA A 61 7.90 -1.35 -1.24
C ALA A 61 6.44 -0.98 -0.95
N LEU A 62 5.93 -1.31 0.25
CA LEU A 62 4.58 -0.93 0.69
C LEU A 62 4.42 0.58 0.80
N ASN A 63 5.42 1.28 1.36
CA ASN A 63 5.40 2.73 1.45
C ASN A 63 5.36 3.39 0.06
N ARG A 64 6.17 2.91 -0.89
CA ARG A 64 6.14 3.39 -2.29
C ARG A 64 4.80 3.11 -2.98
N ALA A 65 4.19 1.96 -2.72
CA ALA A 65 2.86 1.64 -3.24
C ALA A 65 1.79 2.59 -2.68
N ARG A 66 1.87 2.93 -1.38
CA ARG A 66 0.97 3.89 -0.73
C ARG A 66 1.09 5.29 -1.33
N GLU A 67 2.31 5.77 -1.54
CA GLU A 67 2.55 7.07 -2.19
C GLU A 67 2.00 7.10 -3.63
N SER A 68 2.22 6.02 -4.39
CA SER A 68 1.71 5.89 -5.75
C SER A 68 0.17 5.91 -5.78
N LEU A 69 -0.46 5.23 -4.82
CA LEU A 69 -1.91 5.23 -4.67
C LEU A 69 -2.46 6.63 -4.36
N GLN A 70 -1.81 7.38 -3.46
CA GLN A 70 -2.21 8.77 -3.17
C GLN A 70 -2.12 9.68 -4.39
N VAL A 71 -1.05 9.56 -5.20
CA VAL A 71 -0.90 10.34 -6.44
C VAL A 71 -2.02 10.00 -7.43
N PHE A 72 -2.33 8.71 -7.55
CA PHE A 72 -3.40 8.23 -8.42
C PHE A 72 -4.78 8.74 -7.96
N GLU A 73 -5.11 8.62 -6.68
CA GLU A 73 -6.35 9.17 -6.10
C GLU A 73 -6.48 10.67 -6.33
N ALA A 74 -5.40 11.44 -6.16
CA ALA A 74 -5.38 12.87 -6.43
C ALA A 74 -5.62 13.19 -7.92
N ALA A 75 -5.07 12.38 -8.83
CA ALA A 75 -5.30 12.52 -10.27
C ALA A 75 -6.76 12.21 -10.65
N VAL A 76 -7.36 11.19 -10.03
CA VAL A 76 -8.78 10.84 -10.18
C VAL A 76 -9.67 11.97 -9.69
N ALA A 77 -9.44 12.48 -8.47
CA ALA A 77 -10.23 13.57 -7.90
C ALA A 77 -10.20 14.84 -8.76
N ARG A 78 -9.03 15.19 -9.34
CA ARG A 78 -8.91 16.31 -10.30
C ARG A 78 -9.73 16.07 -11.56
N ARG A 79 -9.69 14.84 -12.11
CA ARG A 79 -10.44 14.47 -13.32
C ARG A 79 -11.95 14.51 -13.10
N GLU A 80 -12.41 14.16 -11.90
CA GLU A 80 -13.83 14.21 -11.51
C GLU A 80 -14.33 15.62 -11.18
N GLY A 81 -13.47 16.65 -11.23
CA GLY A 81 -13.83 18.02 -10.86
C GLY A 81 -14.11 18.19 -9.37
N ARG A 82 -13.67 17.23 -8.53
CA ARG A 82 -13.82 17.27 -7.07
C ARG A 82 -12.72 18.05 -6.36
N VAL A 83 -11.75 18.60 -7.12
CA VAL A 83 -10.67 19.45 -6.61
C VAL A 83 -10.88 20.87 -7.16
N ALA A 84 -11.20 21.80 -6.27
CA ALA A 84 -11.25 23.24 -6.53
C ALA A 84 -9.87 23.88 -6.37
#